data_AF-A0A920JQG7-F1
#
_entry.id   AF-A0A920JQG7-F1
#
_cell.length_a   1.000
_cell.length_b   1.000
_cell.length_c   1.000
_cell.angle_alpha   90.00
_cell.angle_beta   90.00
_cell.angle_gamma   90.00
#
_symmetry.space_group_name_H-M   'P 1'
#
loop_
_entity.id
_entity.type
_entity.pdbx_description
1 polymer ?
#
loop_
_entity_poly.entity_id
_entity_poly.type
_entity_poly.pdbx_seq_one_letter_code
_entity_poly.pdbx_strand_id
1 'polypeptide(L)'
;MNNTSFNNASGLPDPLNVTSAYDLALLTGELIKNFPDPYRHYSQKSFEFNGIKQKNRNQLLWRDDIFDGVKTGYTESAGYCLVGSAVRDDMRLVAVVLGSESDKRFNDVSALMTYGFLDILKQKNYSQKMTPLNQFKLLQAKRTM
;
A
#
# COMPACT_ATOMS: atom_id res chain seq x y z
N MET A 1 1.05 11.86 10.64
CA MET A 1 1.74 10.68 11.23
C MET A 1 1.97 11.01 12.68
N ASN A 2 1.31 10.30 13.60
CA ASN A 2 1.25 10.69 15.01
C ASN A 2 1.90 9.67 15.95
N ASN A 3 2.25 8.50 15.44
CA ASN A 3 2.80 7.36 16.20
C ASN A 3 4.13 6.92 15.59
N THR A 4 4.94 7.87 15.10
CA THR A 4 6.22 7.60 14.44
C THR A 4 7.29 8.57 14.92
N SER A 5 8.46 8.05 15.24
CA SER A 5 9.68 8.77 15.55
C SER A 5 10.85 8.03 14.91
N PHE A 6 11.70 8.74 14.16
CA PHE A 6 12.89 8.16 13.53
C PHE A 6 14.14 8.69 14.21
N ASN A 7 14.85 7.83 14.94
CA ASN A 7 16.10 8.21 15.60
C ASN A 7 17.35 7.91 14.75
N ASN A 8 17.19 7.11 13.69
CA ASN A 8 18.25 6.87 12.71
C ASN A 8 17.67 6.56 11.31
N ALA A 9 18.50 6.73 10.28
CA ALA A 9 18.08 6.53 8.88
C ALA A 9 18.06 5.06 8.44
N SER A 10 18.73 4.17 9.17
CA SER A 10 18.95 2.76 8.78
C SER A 10 17.84 1.81 9.24
N GLY A 11 17.09 2.20 10.27
CA GLY A 11 16.17 1.31 10.98
C GLY A 11 16.85 0.32 11.93
N LEU A 12 18.13 0.53 12.28
CA LEU A 12 18.79 -0.25 13.34
C LEU A 12 18.04 -0.09 14.67
N PRO A 13 18.03 -1.14 15.53
CA PRO A 13 17.28 -1.12 16.78
C PRO A 13 17.64 0.08 17.66
N ASP A 14 16.62 0.86 17.99
CA ASP A 14 16.71 2.01 18.88
C ASP A 14 15.33 2.21 19.54
N PRO A 15 15.24 2.37 20.87
CA PRO A 15 13.96 2.52 21.57
C PRO A 15 13.10 3.70 21.10
N LEU A 16 13.72 4.74 20.53
CA LEU A 16 13.04 5.93 20.00
C LEU A 16 12.73 5.82 18.51
N ASN A 17 13.17 4.74 17.85
CA ASN A 17 12.91 4.46 16.45
C ASN A 17 11.66 3.57 16.31
N VAL A 18 10.50 4.21 16.35
CA VAL A 18 9.18 3.56 16.38
C VAL A 18 8.28 4.06 15.27
N THR A 19 7.34 3.23 14.83
CA THR A 19 6.30 3.60 13.86
C THR A 19 5.06 2.73 14.07
N SER A 20 4.00 2.99 13.30
CA SER A 20 2.77 2.19 13.30
C SER A 20 2.41 1.75 11.88
N ALA A 21 1.60 0.68 11.78
CA ALA A 21 1.13 0.20 10.49
C ALA A 21 0.38 1.29 9.69
N TYR A 22 -0.44 2.09 10.39
CA TYR A 22 -1.18 3.20 9.79
C TYR A 22 -0.27 4.31 9.28
N ASP A 23 0.70 4.75 10.08
CA ASP A 23 1.63 5.80 9.66
C ASP A 23 2.51 5.37 8.47
N LEU A 24 2.92 4.10 8.43
CA LEU A 24 3.63 3.54 7.27
C LEU A 24 2.76 3.50 6.02
N ALA A 25 1.46 3.19 6.15
CA ALA A 25 0.53 3.22 5.03
C ALA A 25 0.36 4.65 4.49
N LEU A 26 0.22 5.64 5.37
CA LEU A 26 0.17 7.07 5.00
C LEU A 26 1.45 7.51 4.29
N LEU A 27 2.61 7.23 4.89
CA LEU A 27 3.93 7.56 4.31
C LEU A 27 4.08 6.95 2.92
N THR A 28 3.66 5.69 2.75
CA THR A 28 3.73 5.00 1.47
C THR A 28 2.81 5.63 0.43
N GLY A 29 1.60 6.05 0.83
CA GLY A 29 0.68 6.80 -0.03
C GLY A 29 1.31 8.10 -0.55
N GLU A 30 1.91 8.89 0.35
CA GLU A 30 2.60 10.13 -0.02
C GLU A 30 3.83 9.89 -0.89
N LEU A 31 4.60 8.82 -0.61
CA LEU A 31 5.75 8.42 -1.43
C LEU A 31 5.34 8.13 -2.88
N ILE A 32 4.30 7.31 -3.07
CA ILE A 32 3.80 6.93 -4.39
C ILE A 32 3.28 8.15 -5.16
N LYS A 33 2.56 9.02 -4.46
CA LYS A 33 1.91 10.20 -5.05
C LYS A 33 2.92 11.27 -5.45
N ASN A 34 3.84 11.61 -4.56
CA ASN A 34 4.71 12.78 -4.71
C ASN A 34 6.08 12.44 -5.30
N PHE A 35 6.50 11.17 -5.23
CA PHE A 35 7.82 10.73 -5.69
C PHE A 35 7.71 9.47 -6.58
N PRO A 36 6.94 9.53 -7.69
CA PRO A 36 6.71 8.35 -8.54
C PRO A 36 7.98 7.81 -9.18
N ASP A 37 8.94 8.68 -9.54
CA ASP A 37 10.20 8.25 -10.14
C ASP A 37 11.08 7.47 -9.15
N PRO A 38 11.36 7.98 -7.93
CA PRO A 38 12.00 7.17 -6.89
C PRO A 38 11.23 5.90 -6.54
N TYR A 39 9.90 5.96 -6.52
CA TYR A 39 9.06 4.81 -6.16
C TYR A 39 9.24 3.63 -7.12
N ARG A 40 9.49 3.88 -8.42
CA ARG A 40 9.72 2.81 -9.41
C ARG A 40 10.89 1.89 -9.06
N HIS A 41 11.83 2.32 -8.23
CA HIS A 41 12.95 1.46 -7.81
C HIS A 41 12.49 0.28 -6.94
N TYR A 42 11.36 0.38 -6.22
CA TYR A 42 10.88 -0.69 -5.34
C TYR A 42 10.42 -1.94 -6.09
N SER A 43 10.07 -1.84 -7.38
CA SER A 43 9.67 -2.97 -8.22
C SER A 43 10.83 -3.67 -8.92
N GLN A 44 12.06 -3.13 -8.82
CA GLN A 44 13.24 -3.78 -9.38
C GLN A 44 13.51 -5.11 -8.64
N LYS A 45 13.51 -6.21 -9.39
CA LYS A 45 13.70 -7.58 -8.84
C LYS A 45 15.14 -7.86 -8.40
N SER A 46 16.12 -7.13 -8.94
CA SER A 46 17.52 -7.23 -8.54
C SER A 46 18.29 -5.95 -8.84
N PHE A 47 19.35 -5.73 -8.09
CA PHE A 47 20.31 -4.64 -8.30
C PHE A 47 21.73 -5.21 -8.21
N GLU A 48 22.66 -4.69 -9.00
CA GLU A 48 24.06 -5.09 -8.96
C GLU A 48 24.92 -3.93 -8.47
N PHE A 49 25.78 -4.21 -7.49
CA PHE A 49 26.72 -3.23 -6.96
C PHE A 49 28.07 -3.91 -6.75
N ASN A 50 29.14 -3.29 -7.24
CA ASN A 50 30.50 -3.81 -7.14
C ASN A 50 30.63 -5.27 -7.63
N GLY A 51 29.98 -5.59 -8.76
CA GLY A 51 29.94 -6.95 -9.34
C GLY A 51 29.11 -7.97 -8.57
N ILE A 52 28.43 -7.58 -7.49
CA ILE A 52 27.61 -8.47 -6.67
C ILE A 52 26.13 -8.19 -6.94
N LYS A 53 25.47 -9.17 -7.55
CA LYS A 53 24.02 -9.12 -7.79
C LYS A 53 23.25 -9.47 -6.53
N GLN A 54 22.36 -8.56 -6.13
CA GLN A 54 21.51 -8.67 -4.96
C GLN A 54 20.05 -8.73 -5.40
N LYS A 55 19.31 -9.72 -4.90
CA LYS A 55 17.87 -9.86 -5.17
C LYS A 55 17.08 -8.98 -4.22
N ASN A 56 15.97 -8.42 -4.72
CA ASN A 56 14.99 -7.77 -3.87
C ASN A 56 14.43 -8.79 -2.86
N ARG A 57 14.28 -8.39 -1.61
CA ARG A 57 13.78 -9.29 -0.54
C ARG A 57 12.25 -9.38 -0.54
N ASN A 58 11.56 -8.51 -1.26
CA ASN A 58 10.11 -8.56 -1.38
C ASN A 58 9.69 -9.68 -2.36
N GLN A 59 9.36 -10.86 -1.82
CA GLN A 59 8.98 -12.02 -2.61
C GLN A 59 7.71 -11.81 -3.44
N LEU A 60 6.85 -10.84 -3.08
CA LEU A 60 5.62 -10.57 -3.81
C LEU A 60 5.85 -10.19 -5.27
N LEU A 61 6.99 -9.56 -5.59
CA LEU A 61 7.36 -9.18 -6.96
C LEU A 61 7.48 -10.39 -7.91
N TRP A 62 7.67 -11.60 -7.40
CA TRP A 62 7.72 -12.82 -8.19
C TRP A 62 6.42 -13.63 -8.15
N ARG A 63 5.47 -13.25 -7.29
CA ARG A 63 4.21 -13.98 -7.15
C ARG A 63 3.19 -13.56 -8.19
N ASP A 64 3.11 -12.26 -8.44
CA ASP A 64 2.12 -11.67 -9.35
C ASP A 64 2.65 -10.29 -9.80
N ASP A 65 2.34 -9.92 -11.05
CA ASP A 65 2.77 -8.66 -11.65
C ASP A 65 1.97 -7.46 -11.14
N ILE A 66 0.88 -7.68 -10.38
CA ILE A 66 0.17 -6.59 -9.69
C ILE A 66 1.02 -5.92 -8.61
N PHE A 67 2.05 -6.59 -8.09
CA PHE A 67 2.86 -6.08 -6.97
C PHE A 67 4.04 -5.25 -7.48
N ASP A 68 4.18 -4.04 -6.95
CA ASP A 68 5.23 -3.10 -7.34
C ASP A 68 6.02 -2.51 -6.16
N GLY A 69 5.77 -2.99 -4.94
CA GLY A 69 6.50 -2.55 -3.76
C GLY A 69 6.03 -3.18 -2.45
N VAL A 70 6.51 -2.71 -1.30
CA VAL A 70 7.49 -1.64 -1.14
C VAL A 70 8.71 -2.14 -0.39
N LYS A 71 8.59 -2.48 0.89
CA LYS A 71 9.77 -2.75 1.72
C LYS A 71 9.53 -3.84 2.76
N THR A 72 10.52 -4.72 2.88
CA THR A 72 10.63 -5.73 3.96
C THR A 72 11.52 -5.22 5.08
N GLY A 73 11.24 -5.63 6.32
CA GLY A 73 12.07 -5.37 7.50
C GLY A 73 12.10 -6.59 8.43
N TYR A 74 13.21 -6.78 9.14
CA TYR A 74 13.32 -7.80 10.17
C TYR A 74 14.41 -7.41 11.17
N THR A 75 14.04 -7.48 12.44
CA THR A 75 14.96 -7.58 13.59
C THR A 75 14.34 -8.56 14.57
N GLU A 76 15.13 -9.08 15.51
CA GLU A 76 14.61 -9.95 16.56
C GLU A 76 13.51 -9.26 17.38
N SER A 77 13.65 -7.96 17.65
CA SER A 77 12.68 -7.17 18.41
C SER A 77 11.42 -6.79 17.63
N ALA A 78 11.51 -6.60 16.31
CA ALA A 78 10.38 -6.12 15.49
C ALA A 78 9.59 -7.26 14.82
N GLY A 79 10.16 -8.47 14.77
CA GLY A 79 9.63 -9.55 13.95
C GLY A 79 9.72 -9.27 12.45
N TYR A 80 9.00 -10.04 11.65
CA TYR A 80 8.97 -9.93 10.20
C TYR A 80 7.92 -8.89 9.75
N CYS A 81 8.39 -7.80 9.15
CA CYS A 81 7.55 -6.69 8.70
C CYS A 81 7.53 -6.58 7.17
N LEU A 82 6.40 -6.18 6.60
CA LEU A 82 6.26 -5.87 5.18
C LEU A 82 5.25 -4.75 4.95
N VAL A 83 5.67 -3.76 4.17
CA VAL A 83 4.79 -2.82 3.49
C VAL A 83 4.68 -3.29 2.04
N GLY A 84 3.50 -3.69 1.61
CA GLY A 84 3.19 -4.09 0.24
C GLY A 84 2.36 -3.05 -0.48
N SER A 85 2.57 -2.89 -1.78
CA SER A 85 1.63 -2.19 -2.67
C SER A 85 1.33 -3.01 -3.90
N ALA A 86 0.10 -2.90 -4.38
CA ALA A 86 -0.37 -3.57 -5.57
C ALA A 86 -1.35 -2.70 -6.35
N VAL A 87 -1.39 -2.90 -7.67
CA VAL A 87 -2.35 -2.26 -8.58
C VAL A 87 -3.15 -3.31 -9.33
N ARG A 88 -4.48 -3.16 -9.33
CA ARG A 88 -5.40 -3.98 -10.12
C ARG A 88 -6.58 -3.10 -10.57
N ASP A 89 -6.95 -3.17 -11.84
CA ASP A 89 -8.09 -2.44 -12.44
C ASP A 89 -8.12 -0.94 -12.07
N ASP A 90 -6.99 -0.26 -12.31
CA ASP A 90 -6.74 1.16 -11.99
C ASP A 90 -6.88 1.52 -10.50
N MET A 91 -6.93 0.52 -9.62
CA MET A 91 -6.98 0.71 -8.18
C MET A 91 -5.67 0.29 -7.53
N ARG A 92 -5.10 1.18 -6.72
CA ARG A 92 -3.94 0.89 -5.90
C ARG A 92 -4.34 0.63 -4.46
N LEU A 93 -3.76 -0.41 -3.87
CA LEU A 93 -3.82 -0.67 -2.44
C LEU A 93 -2.43 -0.67 -1.81
N VAL A 94 -2.39 -0.33 -0.53
CA VAL A 94 -1.22 -0.45 0.34
C VAL A 94 -1.64 -1.27 1.55
N ALA A 95 -0.86 -2.30 1.89
CA ALA A 95 -1.10 -3.13 3.07
C ALA A 95 0.19 -3.22 3.89
N VAL A 96 0.05 -3.15 5.21
CA VAL A 96 1.17 -3.14 6.15
C VAL A 96 0.96 -4.24 7.18
N VAL A 97 1.94 -5.13 7.29
CA VAL A 97 2.01 -6.18 8.32
C VAL A 97 3.28 -5.96 9.12
N LEU A 98 3.15 -5.88 10.43
CA LEU A 98 4.25 -5.71 11.39
C LEU A 98 4.26 -6.90 12.36
N GLY A 99 5.44 -7.33 12.80
CA GLY A 99 5.55 -8.34 13.86
C GLY A 99 5.12 -9.75 13.47
N SER A 100 5.16 -10.11 12.18
CA SER A 100 4.90 -11.50 11.78
C SER A 100 6.01 -12.42 12.33
N GLU A 101 5.67 -13.66 12.66
CA GLU A 101 6.62 -14.63 13.24
C GLU A 101 7.62 -15.16 12.20
N SER A 102 7.31 -15.02 10.92
CA SER A 102 8.10 -15.58 9.81
C SER A 102 7.81 -14.85 8.50
N ASP A 103 8.33 -15.37 7.40
CA ASP A 103 7.98 -14.91 6.04
C ASP A 103 6.49 -15.14 5.67
N LYS A 104 5.65 -15.66 6.58
CA LYS A 104 4.18 -15.62 6.47
C LYS A 104 3.64 -14.21 6.19
N ARG A 105 4.36 -13.13 6.58
CA ARG A 105 4.03 -11.75 6.21
C ARG A 105 3.66 -11.54 4.74
N PHE A 106 4.26 -12.31 3.82
CA PHE A 106 3.96 -12.20 2.38
C PHE A 106 2.55 -12.73 2.07
N ASN A 107 2.16 -13.83 2.72
CA ASN A 107 0.81 -14.37 2.60
C ASN A 107 -0.21 -13.44 3.26
N ASP A 108 0.11 -12.91 4.43
CA ASP A 108 -0.75 -11.98 5.17
C ASP A 108 -1.04 -10.71 4.35
N VAL A 109 0.00 -10.10 3.75
CA VAL A 109 -0.17 -8.97 2.84
C VAL A 109 -0.97 -9.35 1.60
N SER A 110 -0.69 -10.52 0.98
CA SER A 110 -1.46 -10.97 -0.19
C SER A 110 -2.96 -11.17 0.14
N ALA A 111 -3.26 -11.67 1.34
CA ALA A 111 -4.62 -11.87 1.81
C ALA A 111 -5.33 -10.54 2.07
N LEU A 112 -4.68 -9.57 2.73
CA LEU A 112 -5.22 -8.22 2.93
C LEU A 112 -5.52 -7.53 1.61
N MET A 113 -4.60 -7.62 0.64
CA MET A 113 -4.81 -7.05 -0.70
C MET A 113 -5.99 -7.72 -1.40
N THR A 114 -6.06 -9.06 -1.37
CA THR A 114 -7.17 -9.81 -1.97
C THR A 114 -8.51 -9.39 -1.38
N TYR A 115 -8.58 -9.27 -0.05
CA TYR A 115 -9.76 -8.78 0.65
C TYR A 115 -10.14 -7.37 0.20
N GLY A 116 -9.19 -6.43 0.19
CA GLY A 116 -9.44 -5.04 -0.20
C GLY A 116 -9.90 -4.89 -1.65
N PHE A 117 -9.28 -5.63 -2.58
CA PHE A 117 -9.69 -5.63 -3.99
C PHE A 117 -11.13 -6.14 -4.15
N LEU A 118 -11.47 -7.25 -3.49
CA LEU A 118 -12.81 -7.83 -3.57
C LEU A 118 -13.87 -6.91 -2.97
N ASP A 119 -13.58 -6.26 -1.83
CA ASP A 119 -14.54 -5.38 -1.17
C ASP A 119 -14.86 -4.15 -2.03
N ILE A 120 -13.86 -3.49 -2.60
CA ILE A 120 -14.08 -2.29 -3.41
C ILE A 120 -14.75 -2.64 -4.74
N LEU A 121 -14.44 -3.79 -5.35
CA LEU A 121 -15.16 -4.27 -6.54
C LEU A 121 -16.65 -4.51 -6.24
N LYS A 122 -16.99 -5.08 -5.07
CA LYS A 122 -18.39 -5.22 -4.63
C LYS A 122 -19.08 -3.87 -4.48
N GLN A 123 -18.42 -2.88 -3.89
CA GLN A 123 -18.96 -1.53 -3.73
C GLN A 123 -19.23 -0.86 -5.08
N LYS A 124 -18.28 -0.92 -6.03
CA LYS A 124 -18.46 -0.39 -7.40
C LYS A 124 -19.67 -1.03 -8.09
N ASN A 125 -19.81 -2.36 -7.98
CA ASN A 125 -20.93 -3.09 -8.57
C ASN A 125 -22.28 -2.73 -7.93
N TYR A 126 -22.30 -2.45 -6.61
CA TYR A 126 -23.50 -1.99 -5.93
C TYR A 126 -23.92 -0.59 -6.42
N SER A 127 -22.96 0.35 -6.49
CA SER A 127 -23.22 1.72 -6.97
C SER A 127 -23.71 1.77 -8.42
N GLN A 128 -23.17 0.92 -9.31
CA GLN A 128 -23.62 0.86 -10.71
C GLN A 128 -25.04 0.28 -10.87
N LYS A 129 -25.49 -0.57 -9.94
CA LYS A 129 -26.86 -1.11 -9.93
C LYS A 129 -27.89 -0.15 -9.34
N MET A 130 -27.46 0.90 -8.61
CA MET A 130 -28.36 1.95 -8.14
C MET A 130 -28.69 2.90 -9.29
N THR A 131 -29.95 2.88 -9.73
CA THR A 131 -30.54 3.93 -10.58
C THR A 131 -30.37 5.29 -9.89
N PRO A 132 -30.08 6.40 -10.61
CA PRO A 132 -29.99 7.72 -9.98
C PRO A 132 -31.31 8.07 -9.29
N LEU A 133 -31.30 8.28 -7.97
CA LEU A 133 -32.50 8.59 -7.19
C LEU A 133 -33.02 10.02 -7.39
N ASN A 134 -32.31 10.88 -8.12
CA ASN A 134 -32.66 12.30 -8.24
C ASN A 134 -32.66 12.79 -9.70
N GLN A 135 -33.77 12.58 -10.41
CA GLN A 135 -34.22 13.55 -11.41
C GLN A 135 -35.14 14.56 -10.72
N PHE A 136 -34.57 15.57 -10.06
CA PHE A 136 -35.38 16.72 -9.69
C PHE A 136 -35.69 17.51 -10.96
N LYS A 137 -36.97 17.48 -11.37
CA LYS A 137 -37.50 18.38 -12.39
C LYS A 137 -37.47 19.80 -11.80
N LEU A 138 -36.49 20.62 -12.21
CA LEU A 138 -36.53 22.07 -11.97
C LEU A 138 -37.73 22.64 -12.74
N LEU A 139 -38.85 22.83 -12.04
CA LEU A 139 -39.96 23.63 -12.55
C LEU A 139 -39.48 25.09 -12.57
N GLN A 140 -39.23 25.63 -13.76
CA GLN A 140 -38.96 27.05 -13.92
C GLN A 140 -40.14 27.84 -13.34
N ALA A 141 -39.89 28.59 -12.27
CA ALA A 141 -40.84 29.57 -11.75
C ALA A 141 -41.01 30.68 -12.81
N LYS A 142 -42.18 30.71 -13.47
CA LYS A 142 -42.59 31.84 -14.30
C LYS A 142 -42.66 33.07 -13.38
N ARG A 143 -41.75 34.01 -13.56
CA ARG A 143 -41.89 35.38 -13.04
C ARG A 143 -43.13 35.99 -13.68
N THR A 144 -44.16 36.25 -12.88
CA THR A 144 -45.31 37.07 -13.26
C THR A 144 -44.94 38.55 -13.13
N MET A 145 -45.15 39.27 -14.25
CA MET A 145 -45.14 40.72 -14.51
C MET A 145 -43.95 41.56 -14.03
#